data_AF-A0A941WBW5-F1
#
_entry.id   AF-A0A941WBW5-F1
#
_cell.length_a   1.000
_cell.length_b   1.000
_cell.length_c   1.000
_cell.angle_alpha   90.00
_cell.angle_beta   90.00
_cell.angle_gamma   90.00
#
_symmetry.space_group_name_H-M   'P 1'
#
loop_
_entity.id
_entity.type
_entity.pdbx_description
1 polymer ?
#
loop_
_entity_poly.entity_id
_entity_poly.type
_entity_poly.pdbx_seq_one_letter_code
_entity_poly.pdbx_strand_id
1 'polypeptide(L)'
;MTVNALRLFAILCIAFVVGKLISKIRLPAILGWLITGILFGPNLVQIVSAEITDALWYQFFVKIFECFAGVMIGREIIFKKIAQSGKQILGITVIQALGTFLFVTLAFAVTFLIAKIPVYLAFVFGGIALATAPAPALSVVNEYHTNGPVTKTLIPLAAIDDVIGILVFFTTISVIGTVKGGPAASVFSTVGMIVLPFVIGIGFGATAGVILRKIKNGAGCFAVFLAGLVCCIAAGAATDYFVFQSFLLNYLLIGMSFSATVANLIDGQKLEGMMKPYAPILQLSVVIVISNLGLPLDYRLITGAGVFTAVYILSRAVGKV
;
A
#
# COMPACT_ATOMS: atom_id res chain seq x y z
N MET A 1 -1.32 -26.63 13.01
CA MET A 1 -0.49 -25.70 12.21
C MET A 1 -0.27 -26.17 10.78
N THR A 2 0.16 -27.41 10.53
CA THR A 2 0.42 -27.95 9.17
C THR A 2 -0.79 -27.90 8.24
N VAL A 3 -1.98 -28.34 8.70
CA VAL A 3 -3.22 -28.28 7.90
C VAL A 3 -3.59 -26.84 7.53
N ASN A 4 -3.44 -25.89 8.46
CA ASN A 4 -3.77 -24.48 8.21
C ASN A 4 -2.79 -23.85 7.20
N ALA A 5 -1.50 -24.19 7.29
CA ALA A 5 -0.50 -23.76 6.31
C ALA A 5 -0.80 -24.32 4.91
N LEU A 6 -1.23 -25.58 4.81
CA LEU A 6 -1.64 -26.19 3.53
C LEU A 6 -2.89 -25.51 2.94
N ARG A 7 -3.87 -25.17 3.77
CA ARG A 7 -5.06 -24.41 3.34
C ARG A 7 -4.68 -23.04 2.76
N LEU A 8 -3.83 -22.30 3.45
CA LEU A 8 -3.33 -21.00 2.95
C LEU A 8 -2.57 -21.17 1.63
N PHE A 9 -1.66 -22.14 1.56
CA PHE A 9 -0.91 -22.41 0.33
C PHE A 9 -1.85 -22.73 -0.84
N ALA A 10 -2.83 -23.60 -0.64
CA ALA A 10 -3.84 -23.93 -1.65
C ALA A 10 -4.60 -22.68 -2.13
N ILE A 11 -5.01 -21.81 -1.20
CA ILE A 11 -5.72 -20.57 -1.53
C ILE A 11 -4.84 -19.59 -2.30
N LEU A 12 -3.56 -19.48 -1.98
CA LEU A 12 -2.62 -18.65 -2.74
C LEU A 12 -2.42 -19.19 -4.16
N CYS A 13 -2.34 -20.51 -4.32
CA CYS A 13 -2.32 -21.14 -5.65
C CYS A 13 -3.60 -20.85 -6.43
N ILE A 14 -4.76 -20.98 -5.79
CA ILE A 14 -6.06 -20.65 -6.39
C ILE A 14 -6.11 -19.17 -6.77
N ALA A 15 -5.69 -18.26 -5.88
CA ALA A 15 -5.65 -16.83 -6.13
C ALA A 15 -4.82 -16.53 -7.38
N PHE A 16 -3.63 -17.11 -7.49
CA PHE A 16 -2.80 -16.95 -8.66
C PHE A 16 -3.49 -17.41 -9.97
N VAL A 17 -4.17 -18.56 -9.95
CA VAL A 17 -4.91 -19.09 -11.10
C VAL A 17 -6.11 -18.20 -11.44
N VAL A 18 -6.92 -17.82 -10.45
CA VAL A 18 -8.09 -16.94 -10.62
C VAL A 18 -7.65 -15.59 -11.16
N GLY A 19 -6.55 -15.02 -10.66
CA GLY A 19 -5.98 -13.78 -11.20
C GLY A 19 -5.63 -13.89 -12.69
N LYS A 20 -5.05 -15.01 -13.13
CA LYS A 20 -4.81 -15.27 -14.56
C LYS A 20 -6.09 -15.42 -15.38
N LEU A 21 -7.11 -16.07 -14.83
CA LEU A 21 -8.42 -16.22 -15.48
C LEU A 21 -9.11 -14.87 -15.64
N ILE A 22 -9.08 -14.01 -14.62
CA ILE A 22 -9.62 -12.65 -14.67
C ILE A 22 -8.87 -11.79 -15.71
N SER A 23 -7.54 -11.92 -15.81
CA SER A 23 -6.79 -11.25 -16.86
C SER A 23 -7.22 -11.67 -18.28
N LYS A 24 -7.67 -12.92 -18.47
CA LYS A 24 -8.14 -13.42 -19.76
C LYS A 24 -9.44 -12.74 -20.23
N ILE A 25 -10.27 -12.26 -19.29
CA ILE A 25 -11.47 -11.45 -19.58
C ILE A 25 -11.17 -9.94 -19.63
N ARG A 26 -9.91 -9.55 -19.82
CA ARG A 26 -9.43 -8.14 -19.90
C ARG A 26 -9.65 -7.30 -18.64
N LEU A 27 -9.75 -7.95 -17.48
CA LEU A 27 -9.82 -7.28 -16.18
C LEU A 27 -8.49 -7.39 -15.43
N PRO A 28 -8.14 -6.44 -14.53
CA PRO A 28 -6.90 -6.53 -13.76
C PRO A 28 -6.81 -7.79 -12.88
N ALA A 29 -5.67 -8.48 -12.90
CA ALA A 29 -5.43 -9.68 -12.09
C ALA A 29 -5.66 -9.48 -10.58
N ILE A 30 -5.41 -8.26 -10.09
CA ILE A 30 -5.62 -7.82 -8.70
C ILE A 30 -7.05 -8.11 -8.24
N LEU A 31 -8.04 -7.92 -9.13
CA LEU A 31 -9.43 -8.24 -8.81
C LEU A 31 -9.62 -9.73 -8.52
N GLY A 32 -8.93 -10.62 -9.26
CA GLY A 32 -9.01 -12.06 -9.03
C GLY A 32 -8.43 -12.49 -7.70
N TRP A 33 -7.30 -11.89 -7.30
CA TRP A 33 -6.69 -12.12 -5.99
C TRP A 33 -7.61 -11.65 -4.85
N LEU A 34 -8.21 -10.46 -5.01
CA LEU A 34 -9.13 -9.89 -4.04
C LEU A 34 -10.41 -10.74 -3.90
N ILE A 35 -11.03 -11.12 -5.02
CA ILE A 35 -12.24 -11.97 -5.02
C ILE A 35 -11.95 -13.33 -4.37
N THR A 36 -10.77 -13.90 -4.62
CA THR A 36 -10.36 -15.16 -3.97
C THR A 36 -10.27 -14.98 -2.46
N GLY A 37 -9.70 -13.87 -1.98
CA GLY A 37 -9.67 -13.53 -0.55
C GLY A 37 -11.08 -13.43 0.06
N ILE A 38 -12.00 -12.70 -0.60
CA ILE A 38 -13.39 -12.55 -0.12
C ILE A 38 -14.08 -13.92 -0.05
N LEU A 39 -13.97 -14.72 -1.11
CA LEU A 39 -14.64 -16.01 -1.23
C LEU A 39 -14.17 -17.01 -0.15
N PHE A 40 -12.86 -17.12 0.04
CA PHE A 40 -12.28 -18.11 0.94
C PHE A 40 -12.03 -17.60 2.37
N GLY A 41 -12.35 -16.33 2.63
CA GLY A 41 -12.24 -15.72 3.95
C GLY A 41 -13.31 -16.18 4.95
N PRO A 42 -13.24 -15.66 6.20
CA PRO A 42 -14.12 -16.08 7.30
C PRO A 42 -15.61 -15.76 7.11
N ASN A 43 -15.96 -14.88 6.17
CA ASN A 43 -17.35 -14.43 5.98
C ASN A 43 -18.13 -15.26 4.94
N LEU A 44 -17.47 -16.11 4.15
CA LEU A 44 -18.11 -16.92 3.09
C LEU A 44 -17.82 -18.42 3.24
N VAL A 45 -16.77 -18.93 2.59
CA VAL A 45 -16.48 -20.37 2.55
C VAL A 45 -15.70 -20.84 3.80
N GLN A 46 -15.09 -19.92 4.56
CA GLN A 46 -14.41 -20.20 5.83
C GLN A 46 -13.24 -21.20 5.75
N ILE A 47 -12.61 -21.34 4.57
CA ILE A 47 -11.39 -22.17 4.44
C ILE A 47 -10.23 -21.51 5.18
N VAL A 48 -10.10 -20.18 5.07
CA VAL A 48 -9.35 -19.37 6.03
C VAL A 48 -10.34 -18.93 7.11
N SER A 49 -10.25 -19.56 8.27
CA SER A 49 -11.06 -19.18 9.44
C SER A 49 -10.49 -17.96 10.15
N ALA A 50 -11.31 -17.32 10.99
CA ALA A 50 -10.86 -16.24 11.87
C ALA A 50 -9.68 -16.70 12.77
N GLU A 51 -9.69 -17.96 13.21
CA GLU A 51 -8.59 -18.56 13.96
C GLU A 51 -7.25 -18.52 13.21
N ILE A 52 -7.27 -18.62 11.88
CA ILE A 52 -6.05 -18.52 11.06
C ILE A 52 -5.62 -17.07 10.94
N THR A 53 -6.56 -16.14 10.66
CA THR A 53 -6.24 -14.72 10.49
C THR A 53 -5.76 -14.05 11.78
N ASP A 54 -6.25 -14.52 12.93
CA ASP A 54 -5.90 -13.99 14.25
C ASP A 54 -4.62 -14.63 14.83
N ALA A 55 -4.11 -15.68 14.19
CA ALA A 55 -2.91 -16.35 14.65
C ALA A 55 -1.65 -15.50 14.41
N LEU A 56 -0.80 -15.38 15.44
CA LEU A 56 0.43 -14.58 15.38
C LEU A 56 1.37 -14.96 14.22
N TRP A 57 1.50 -16.26 13.93
CA TRP A 57 2.34 -16.73 12.81
C TRP A 57 1.81 -16.23 11.46
N TYR A 58 0.49 -16.12 11.29
CA TYR A 58 -0.14 -15.63 10.07
C TYR A 58 0.04 -14.11 9.94
N GLN A 59 -0.22 -13.36 11.01
CA GLN A 59 -0.02 -11.91 11.03
C GLN A 59 1.43 -11.54 10.73
N PHE A 60 2.39 -12.25 11.33
CA PHE A 60 3.82 -12.06 11.04
C PHE A 60 4.17 -12.43 9.61
N PHE A 61 3.62 -13.54 9.09
CA PHE A 61 3.79 -13.95 7.70
C PHE A 61 3.30 -12.86 6.73
N VAL A 62 2.07 -12.35 6.92
CA VAL A 62 1.52 -11.28 6.08
C VAL A 62 2.38 -10.02 6.14
N LYS A 63 2.85 -9.59 7.32
CA LYS A 63 3.72 -8.42 7.49
C LYS A 63 5.04 -8.53 6.74
N ILE A 64 5.65 -9.71 6.66
CA ILE A 64 6.84 -9.95 5.82
C ILE A 64 6.52 -9.61 4.37
N PHE A 65 5.42 -10.14 3.84
CA PHE A 65 5.01 -9.93 2.46
C PHE A 65 4.49 -8.51 2.20
N GLU A 66 3.94 -7.82 3.19
CA GLU A 66 3.64 -6.38 3.11
C GLU A 66 4.91 -5.56 2.91
N CYS A 67 5.96 -5.83 3.71
CA CYS A 67 7.25 -5.18 3.54
C CYS A 67 7.84 -5.45 2.15
N PHE A 68 7.76 -6.69 1.66
CA PHE A 68 8.22 -7.00 0.31
C PHE A 68 7.36 -6.33 -0.77
N ALA A 69 6.04 -6.31 -0.63
CA ALA A 69 5.15 -5.61 -1.57
C ALA A 69 5.42 -4.10 -1.59
N GLY A 70 5.75 -3.49 -0.45
CA GLY A 70 6.06 -2.07 -0.32
C GLY A 70 7.23 -1.61 -1.21
N VAL A 71 8.17 -2.50 -1.55
CA VAL A 71 9.27 -2.23 -2.49
C VAL A 71 8.76 -1.77 -3.85
N MET A 72 7.60 -2.26 -4.31
CA MET A 72 6.99 -1.86 -5.58
C MET A 72 6.70 -0.36 -5.63
N ILE A 73 6.22 0.21 -4.52
CA ILE A 73 5.87 1.63 -4.41
C ILE A 73 7.15 2.44 -4.22
N GLY A 74 8.03 2.00 -3.30
CA GLY A 74 9.24 2.72 -2.97
C GLY A 74 10.18 2.96 -4.15
N ARG A 75 10.37 1.97 -5.04
CA ARG A 75 11.24 2.09 -6.21
C ARG A 75 10.79 3.16 -7.22
N GLU A 76 9.51 3.56 -7.19
CA GLU A 76 8.94 4.54 -8.11
C GLU A 76 9.11 5.99 -7.59
N ILE A 77 9.32 6.15 -6.27
CA ILE A 77 9.55 7.44 -5.61
C ILE A 77 11.01 7.88 -5.81
N ILE A 78 11.33 8.39 -7.00
CA ILE A 78 12.66 8.93 -7.32
C ILE A 78 12.60 10.47 -7.28
N PHE A 79 13.14 11.09 -6.23
CA PHE A 79 13.06 12.53 -5.97
C PHE A 79 13.62 13.37 -7.12
N LYS A 80 14.69 12.90 -7.78
CA LYS A 80 15.25 13.59 -8.94
C LYS A 80 14.28 13.63 -10.12
N LYS A 81 13.52 12.56 -10.37
CA LYS A 81 12.51 12.51 -11.43
C LYS A 81 11.28 13.36 -11.08
N ILE A 82 10.86 13.33 -9.81
CA ILE A 82 9.78 14.18 -9.30
C ILE A 82 10.14 15.66 -9.45
N ALA A 83 11.34 16.06 -9.03
CA ALA A 83 11.81 17.45 -9.13
C ALA A 83 11.92 17.94 -10.59
N GLN A 84 12.25 17.05 -11.53
CA GLN A 84 12.32 17.35 -12.96
C GLN A 84 10.95 17.55 -13.62
N SER A 85 9.84 17.16 -12.95
CA SER A 85 8.49 17.28 -13.49
C SER A 85 7.99 18.73 -13.56
N GLY A 86 8.69 19.66 -12.91
CA GLY A 86 8.39 21.09 -12.97
C GLY A 86 7.34 21.53 -11.95
N LYS A 87 7.43 22.81 -11.55
CA LYS A 87 6.61 23.39 -10.47
C LYS A 87 5.11 23.35 -10.77
N GLN A 88 4.73 23.39 -12.04
CA GLN A 88 3.34 23.33 -12.47
C GLN A 88 2.70 21.97 -12.15
N ILE A 89 3.37 20.85 -12.46
CA ILE A 89 2.85 19.51 -12.17
C ILE A 89 2.70 19.33 -10.67
N LEU A 90 3.73 19.70 -9.90
CA LEU A 90 3.67 19.62 -8.43
C LEU A 90 2.50 20.43 -7.86
N GLY A 91 2.29 21.66 -8.34
CA GLY A 91 1.18 22.50 -7.91
C GLY A 91 -0.19 21.89 -8.23
N ILE A 92 -0.38 21.40 -9.46
CA ILE A 92 -1.64 20.76 -9.89
C ILE A 92 -1.91 19.53 -9.01
N THR A 93 -0.93 18.66 -8.82
CA THR A 93 -1.10 17.43 -8.03
C THR A 93 -1.45 17.73 -6.57
N VAL A 94 -0.79 18.72 -5.93
CA VAL A 94 -1.10 19.12 -4.56
C VAL A 94 -2.51 19.70 -4.44
N ILE A 95 -2.88 20.63 -5.32
CA ILE A 95 -4.21 21.26 -5.30
C ILE A 95 -5.30 20.22 -5.54
N GLN A 96 -5.12 19.37 -6.56
CA GLN A 96 -6.07 18.33 -6.90
C GLN A 96 -6.19 17.32 -5.76
N ALA A 97 -5.09 16.85 -5.17
CA ALA A 97 -5.12 15.90 -4.05
C ALA A 97 -5.86 16.51 -2.85
N LEU A 98 -5.44 17.68 -2.36
CA LEU A 98 -6.08 18.33 -1.22
C LEU A 98 -7.54 18.71 -1.51
N GLY A 99 -7.85 19.15 -2.74
CA GLY A 99 -9.21 19.41 -3.20
C GLY A 99 -10.08 18.16 -3.15
N THR A 100 -9.58 17.02 -3.64
CA THR A 100 -10.26 15.72 -3.55
C THR A 100 -10.51 15.33 -2.10
N PHE A 101 -9.50 15.46 -1.23
CA PHE A 101 -9.64 15.14 0.19
C PHE A 101 -10.76 15.97 0.83
N LEU A 102 -10.72 17.30 0.69
CA LEU A 102 -11.70 18.19 1.28
C LEU A 102 -13.11 17.95 0.74
N PHE A 103 -13.25 17.79 -0.58
CA PHE A 103 -14.55 17.60 -1.22
C PHE A 103 -15.20 16.26 -0.83
N VAL A 104 -14.44 15.16 -0.86
CA VAL A 104 -14.94 13.85 -0.43
C VAL A 104 -15.25 13.86 1.06
N THR A 105 -14.41 14.46 1.90
CA THR A 105 -14.71 14.61 3.32
C THR A 105 -15.98 15.42 3.55
N LEU A 106 -16.21 16.50 2.82
CA LEU A 106 -17.44 17.30 2.95
C LEU A 106 -18.68 16.49 2.52
N ALA A 107 -18.62 15.80 1.37
CA ALA A 107 -19.71 14.97 0.87
C ALA A 107 -20.08 13.86 1.87
N PHE A 108 -19.07 13.18 2.44
CA PHE A 108 -19.28 12.17 3.46
C PHE A 108 -19.69 12.74 4.80
N ALA A 109 -19.24 13.94 5.18
CA ALA A 109 -19.66 14.59 6.41
C ALA A 109 -21.16 14.88 6.38
N VAL A 110 -21.67 15.45 5.29
CA VAL A 110 -23.12 15.68 5.08
C VAL A 110 -23.88 14.35 5.10
N THR A 111 -23.39 13.37 4.35
CA THR A 111 -24.04 12.05 4.26
C THR A 111 -24.11 11.35 5.63
N PHE A 112 -23.01 11.38 6.39
CA PHE A 112 -22.94 10.77 7.72
C PHE A 112 -23.72 11.54 8.78
N LEU A 113 -23.80 12.87 8.69
CA LEU A 113 -24.69 13.65 9.54
C LEU A 113 -26.16 13.24 9.38
N ILE A 114 -26.62 13.08 8.13
CA ILE A 114 -28.00 12.64 7.83
C ILE A 114 -28.23 11.19 8.30
N ALA A 115 -27.25 10.30 8.07
CA ALA A 115 -27.31 8.90 8.47
C ALA A 115 -27.05 8.66 9.97
N LYS A 116 -26.79 9.71 10.77
CA LYS A 116 -26.37 9.63 12.18
C LYS A 116 -25.14 8.74 12.40
N ILE A 117 -24.24 8.72 11.42
CA ILE A 117 -22.94 8.06 11.48
C ILE A 117 -21.90 9.07 11.99
N PRO A 118 -20.90 8.66 12.77
CA PRO A 118 -19.91 9.60 13.27
C PRO A 118 -19.11 10.31 12.17
N VAL A 119 -19.12 11.64 12.20
CA VAL A 119 -18.52 12.50 11.15
C VAL A 119 -17.02 12.33 10.99
N TYR A 120 -16.29 11.91 12.04
CA TYR A 120 -14.85 11.66 11.94
C TYR A 120 -14.51 10.59 10.87
N LEU A 121 -15.44 9.67 10.55
CA LEU A 121 -15.25 8.69 9.48
C LEU A 121 -15.19 9.34 8.10
N ALA A 122 -15.80 10.52 7.90
CA ALA A 122 -15.74 11.23 6.63
C ALA A 122 -14.32 11.65 6.26
N PHE A 123 -13.49 11.97 7.26
CA PHE A 123 -12.07 12.26 7.05
C PHE A 123 -11.31 11.00 6.61
N VAL A 124 -11.67 9.81 7.12
CA VAL A 124 -11.09 8.54 6.65
C VAL A 124 -11.41 8.31 5.18
N PHE A 125 -12.67 8.50 4.77
CA PHE A 125 -13.08 8.38 3.36
C PHE A 125 -12.38 9.41 2.45
N GLY A 126 -12.21 10.65 2.92
CA GLY A 126 -11.42 11.65 2.22
C GLY A 126 -9.96 11.24 2.03
N GLY A 127 -9.34 10.69 3.08
CA GLY A 127 -7.96 10.18 3.02
C GLY A 127 -7.81 9.01 2.04
N ILE A 128 -8.76 8.06 2.04
CA ILE A 128 -8.76 6.92 1.11
C ILE A 128 -8.92 7.40 -0.35
N ALA A 129 -9.70 8.46 -0.59
CA ALA A 129 -9.96 8.98 -1.94
C ALA A 129 -8.72 9.53 -2.67
N LEU A 130 -7.67 9.88 -1.92
CA LEU A 130 -6.40 10.35 -2.47
C LEU A 130 -5.66 9.26 -3.25
N ALA A 131 -5.75 8.01 -2.80
CA ALA A 131 -4.99 6.90 -3.36
C ALA A 131 -5.39 6.64 -4.82
N THR A 132 -4.44 6.83 -5.75
CA THR A 132 -4.70 6.77 -7.20
C THR A 132 -3.72 5.83 -7.87
N ALA A 133 -4.19 4.72 -8.43
CA ALA A 133 -3.34 3.75 -9.12
C ALA A 133 -3.10 4.18 -10.58
N PRO A 134 -1.85 4.36 -11.03
CA PRO A 134 -1.57 4.74 -12.43
C PRO A 134 -1.69 3.57 -13.41
N ALA A 135 -1.67 2.33 -12.92
CA ALA A 135 -1.53 1.13 -13.75
C ALA A 135 -2.56 1.02 -14.89
N PRO A 136 -3.88 1.30 -14.69
CA PRO A 136 -4.85 1.26 -15.79
C PRO A 136 -4.55 2.31 -16.86
N ALA A 137 -4.22 3.55 -16.47
CA ALA A 137 -3.90 4.62 -17.41
C ALA A 137 -2.60 4.32 -18.18
N LEU A 138 -1.58 3.81 -17.50
CA LEU A 138 -0.31 3.40 -18.13
C LEU A 138 -0.48 2.21 -19.08
N SER A 139 -1.39 1.28 -18.78
CA SER A 139 -1.70 0.18 -19.69
C SER A 139 -2.24 0.69 -21.02
N VAL A 140 -3.18 1.65 -20.98
CA VAL A 140 -3.73 2.28 -22.20
C VAL A 140 -2.64 3.04 -22.96
N VAL A 141 -1.80 3.80 -22.27
CA VAL A 141 -0.67 4.49 -22.89
C VAL A 141 0.25 3.55 -23.66
N ASN A 142 0.59 2.41 -23.05
CA ASN A 142 1.49 1.41 -23.63
C ASN A 142 0.81 0.68 -24.80
N GLU A 143 -0.46 0.34 -24.68
CA GLU A 143 -1.23 -0.33 -25.74
C GLU A 143 -1.34 0.56 -27.00
N TYR A 144 -1.68 1.84 -26.80
CA TYR A 144 -1.83 2.81 -27.89
C TYR A 144 -0.53 3.53 -28.26
N HIS A 145 0.60 3.19 -27.65
CA HIS A 145 1.93 3.76 -27.92
C HIS A 145 1.94 5.31 -27.92
N THR A 146 1.13 5.91 -27.04
CA THR A 146 0.96 7.37 -26.99
C THR A 146 2.21 8.04 -26.38
N ASN A 147 2.61 9.19 -26.93
CA ASN A 147 3.76 9.94 -26.43
C ASN A 147 3.46 11.45 -26.41
N GLY A 148 2.45 11.83 -25.62
CA GLY A 148 2.01 13.22 -25.49
C GLY A 148 2.40 13.86 -24.14
N PRO A 149 2.09 15.16 -23.94
CA PRO A 149 2.29 15.86 -22.68
C PRO A 149 1.60 15.15 -21.51
N VAL A 150 0.34 14.73 -21.67
CA VAL A 150 -0.45 14.01 -20.66
C VAL A 150 0.20 12.68 -20.29
N THR A 151 0.69 11.92 -21.28
CA THR A 151 1.36 10.65 -21.04
C THR A 151 2.61 10.80 -20.17
N LYS A 152 3.43 11.81 -20.48
CA LYS A 152 4.69 12.09 -19.77
C LYS A 152 4.44 12.55 -18.33
N THR A 153 3.26 13.08 -18.02
CA THR A 153 2.90 13.48 -16.65
C THR A 153 2.35 12.34 -15.79
N LEU A 154 1.90 11.22 -16.35
CA LEU A 154 1.21 10.16 -15.57
C LEU A 154 2.10 9.52 -14.51
N ILE A 155 3.34 9.12 -14.84
CA ILE A 155 4.23 8.43 -13.91
C ILE A 155 4.66 9.35 -12.75
N PRO A 156 5.16 10.58 -13.01
CA PRO A 156 5.55 11.45 -11.92
C PRO A 156 4.37 11.92 -11.08
N LEU A 157 3.21 12.16 -11.71
CA LEU A 157 2.00 12.55 -10.99
C LEU A 157 1.57 11.46 -10.02
N ALA A 158 1.57 10.20 -10.44
CA ALA A 158 1.19 9.09 -9.57
C ALA A 158 2.12 8.92 -8.37
N ALA A 159 3.43 9.06 -8.57
CA ALA A 159 4.39 9.00 -7.46
C ALA A 159 4.19 10.15 -6.46
N ILE A 160 3.87 11.36 -6.93
CA ILE A 160 3.56 12.51 -6.06
C ILE A 160 2.23 12.29 -5.33
N ASP A 161 1.19 11.83 -6.04
CA ASP A 161 -0.13 11.51 -5.48
C ASP A 161 -0.02 10.46 -4.36
N ASP A 162 0.78 9.42 -4.55
CA ASP A 162 1.00 8.38 -3.53
C ASP A 162 1.67 8.95 -2.27
N VAL A 163 2.68 9.82 -2.43
CA VAL A 163 3.34 10.48 -1.28
C VAL A 163 2.36 11.39 -0.53
N ILE A 164 1.58 12.22 -1.24
CA ILE A 164 0.58 13.09 -0.62
C ILE A 164 -0.51 12.26 0.05
N GLY A 165 -1.00 11.23 -0.61
CA GLY A 165 -2.02 10.32 -0.10
C GLY A 165 -1.60 9.67 1.20
N ILE A 166 -0.38 9.15 1.26
CA ILE A 166 0.20 8.56 2.47
C ILE A 166 0.30 9.60 3.59
N LEU A 167 0.87 10.77 3.33
CA LEU A 167 1.01 11.83 4.33
C LEU A 167 -0.36 12.22 4.90
N VAL A 168 -1.32 12.56 4.05
CA VAL A 168 -2.65 13.01 4.49
C VAL A 168 -3.44 11.90 5.16
N PHE A 169 -3.42 10.67 4.62
CA PHE A 169 -4.14 9.54 5.19
C PHE A 169 -3.65 9.20 6.59
N PHE A 170 -2.33 9.04 6.76
CA PHE A 170 -1.79 8.69 8.07
C PHE A 170 -1.92 9.84 9.08
N THR A 171 -1.71 11.10 8.68
CA THR A 171 -1.99 12.25 9.55
C THR A 171 -3.47 12.25 9.98
N THR A 172 -4.40 11.95 9.07
CA THR A 172 -5.83 11.86 9.38
C THR A 172 -6.13 10.77 10.39
N ILE A 173 -5.62 9.55 10.17
CA ILE A 173 -5.77 8.44 11.13
C ILE A 173 -5.16 8.80 12.49
N SER A 174 -4.04 9.53 12.50
CA SER A 174 -3.38 9.98 13.73
C SER A 174 -4.25 10.90 14.57
N VAL A 175 -4.82 11.92 13.92
CA VAL A 175 -5.71 12.89 14.57
C VAL A 175 -6.96 12.19 15.09
N ILE A 176 -7.58 11.32 14.29
CA ILE A 176 -8.78 10.56 14.69
C ILE A 176 -8.49 9.65 15.89
N GLY A 177 -7.36 8.96 15.89
CA GLY A 177 -6.93 8.08 16.99
C GLY A 177 -6.78 8.85 18.30
N THR A 178 -6.18 10.05 18.24
CA THR A 178 -5.99 10.93 19.40
C THR A 178 -7.32 11.44 19.97
N VAL A 179 -8.24 11.88 19.11
CA VAL A 179 -9.55 12.44 19.52
C VAL A 179 -10.45 11.39 20.17
N LYS A 180 -10.27 10.10 19.85
CA LYS A 180 -11.12 9.01 20.35
C LYS A 180 -10.73 8.40 21.69
N GLY A 181 -9.60 8.78 22.28
CA GLY A 181 -9.22 8.35 23.64
C GLY A 181 -9.12 6.85 23.87
N GLY A 182 -8.89 6.04 22.82
CA GLY A 182 -8.66 4.59 22.97
C GLY A 182 -7.32 4.30 23.69
N PRO A 183 -7.03 3.05 24.12
CA PRO A 183 -5.83 2.70 24.90
C PRO A 183 -4.47 3.13 24.28
N ALA A 184 -4.45 3.45 22.99
CA ALA A 184 -3.38 4.19 22.30
C ALA A 184 -3.44 5.72 22.56
N ALA A 185 -3.86 6.14 23.76
CA ALA A 185 -4.25 7.51 24.10
C ALA A 185 -3.09 8.51 24.15
N SER A 186 -1.84 8.03 24.03
CA SER A 186 -0.71 8.94 23.92
C SER A 186 -0.52 9.34 22.46
N VAL A 187 -0.47 10.66 22.20
CA VAL A 187 -0.05 11.24 20.92
C VAL A 187 1.25 10.58 20.43
N PHE A 188 2.13 10.20 21.36
CA PHE A 188 3.37 9.50 21.08
C PHE A 188 3.17 8.13 20.42
N SER A 189 2.23 7.31 20.88
CA SER A 189 1.95 6.00 20.28
C SER A 189 1.37 6.15 18.86
N THR A 190 0.48 7.11 18.68
CA THR A 190 -0.20 7.31 17.40
C THR A 190 0.72 7.91 16.34
N VAL A 191 1.53 8.91 16.70
CA VAL A 191 2.57 9.45 15.82
C VAL A 191 3.65 8.40 15.58
N GLY A 192 4.01 7.62 16.60
CA GLY A 192 4.98 6.53 16.50
C GLY A 192 4.59 5.47 15.47
N MET A 193 3.31 5.04 15.43
CA MET A 193 2.82 4.05 14.45
C MET A 193 3.04 4.48 13.00
N ILE A 194 3.08 5.78 12.73
CA ILE A 194 3.21 6.35 11.39
C ILE A 194 4.66 6.69 11.07
N VAL A 195 5.36 7.32 12.01
CA VAL A 195 6.71 7.84 11.79
C VAL A 195 7.76 6.73 11.89
N LEU A 196 7.61 5.78 12.82
CA LEU A 196 8.60 4.71 13.02
C LEU A 196 8.78 3.82 11.80
N PRO A 197 7.74 3.43 11.03
CA PRO A 197 7.92 2.72 9.78
C PRO A 197 8.87 3.43 8.81
N PHE A 198 8.74 4.76 8.65
CA PHE A 198 9.63 5.56 7.83
C PHE A 198 11.04 5.62 8.41
N VAL A 199 11.18 5.82 9.72
CA VAL A 199 12.49 5.89 10.38
C VAL A 199 13.27 4.58 10.20
N ILE A 200 12.61 3.43 10.40
CA ILE A 200 13.21 2.10 10.23
C ILE A 200 13.62 1.91 8.76
N GLY A 201 12.69 2.11 7.83
CA GLY A 201 12.98 1.88 6.41
C GLY A 201 14.02 2.85 5.84
N ILE A 202 13.98 4.14 6.20
CA ILE A 202 15.02 5.12 5.81
C ILE A 202 16.37 4.75 6.43
N GLY A 203 16.41 4.40 7.72
CA GLY A 203 17.66 4.05 8.41
C GLY A 203 18.38 2.87 7.76
N PHE A 204 17.67 1.74 7.59
CA PHE A 204 18.23 0.57 6.93
C PHE A 204 18.39 0.74 5.42
N GLY A 205 17.54 1.54 4.77
CA GLY A 205 17.65 1.86 3.35
C GLY A 205 18.89 2.70 3.05
N ALA A 206 19.23 3.63 3.93
CA ALA A 206 20.43 4.44 3.82
C ALA A 206 21.70 3.60 4.01
N THR A 207 21.74 2.74 5.03
CA THR A 207 22.89 1.85 5.26
C THR A 207 23.08 0.88 4.09
N ALA A 208 22.01 0.21 3.64
CA ALA A 208 22.04 -0.66 2.48
C ALA A 208 22.47 0.10 1.22
N GLY A 209 21.90 1.28 0.97
CA GLY A 209 22.23 2.13 -0.19
C GLY A 209 23.71 2.52 -0.23
N VAL A 210 24.32 2.87 0.91
CA VAL A 210 25.75 3.19 1.02
C VAL A 210 26.62 1.96 0.76
N ILE A 211 26.23 0.78 1.26
CA ILE A 211 26.96 -0.49 1.00
C ILE A 211 26.86 -0.87 -0.48
N LEU A 212 25.67 -0.74 -1.08
CA LEU A 212 25.40 -1.06 -2.48
C LEU A 212 26.21 -0.20 -3.46
N ARG A 213 26.57 1.03 -3.08
CA ARG A 213 27.48 1.86 -3.89
C ARG A 213 28.84 1.21 -4.08
N LYS A 214 29.35 0.51 -3.06
CA LYS A 214 30.68 -0.14 -3.07
C LYS A 214 30.69 -1.47 -3.83
N ILE A 215 29.54 -2.13 -3.96
CA ILE A 215 29.43 -3.43 -4.63
C ILE A 215 29.23 -3.23 -6.14
N LYS A 216 29.96 -4.02 -6.95
CA LYS A 216 29.84 -4.04 -8.41
C LYS A 216 29.14 -5.30 -8.95
N ASN A 217 29.16 -6.40 -8.20
CA ASN A 217 28.52 -7.66 -8.59
C ASN A 217 27.00 -7.61 -8.37
N GLY A 218 26.20 -7.94 -9.39
CA GLY A 218 24.74 -7.97 -9.33
C GLY A 218 24.17 -8.92 -8.26
N ALA A 219 24.77 -10.10 -8.07
CA ALA A 219 24.34 -11.05 -7.04
C ALA A 219 24.58 -10.50 -5.63
N GLY A 220 25.73 -9.84 -5.42
CA GLY A 220 26.05 -9.17 -4.16
C GLY A 220 25.11 -8.00 -3.87
N CYS A 221 24.75 -7.22 -4.90
CA CYS A 221 23.76 -6.15 -4.76
C CYS A 221 22.39 -6.70 -4.34
N PHE A 222 21.90 -7.75 -5.01
CA PHE A 222 20.63 -8.38 -4.64
C PHE A 222 20.64 -8.94 -3.21
N ALA A 223 21.74 -9.61 -2.81
CA ALA A 223 21.89 -10.14 -1.46
C ALA A 223 21.86 -9.05 -0.39
N VAL A 224 22.56 -7.93 -0.59
CA VAL A 224 22.54 -6.80 0.36
C VAL A 224 21.16 -6.14 0.42
N PHE A 225 20.49 -5.99 -0.72
CA PHE A 225 19.14 -5.45 -0.77
C PHE A 225 18.15 -6.33 0.03
N LEU A 226 18.18 -7.65 -0.18
CA LEU A 226 17.33 -8.58 0.53
C LEU A 226 17.67 -8.66 2.03
N ALA A 227 18.97 -8.68 2.37
CA ALA A 227 19.41 -8.64 3.75
C ALA A 227 18.93 -7.36 4.46
N GLY A 228 19.01 -6.20 3.79
CA GLY A 228 18.48 -4.94 4.29
C GLY A 228 16.98 -5.00 4.59
N LEU A 229 16.18 -5.60 3.70
CA LEU A 229 14.75 -5.83 3.93
C LEU A 229 14.47 -6.75 5.12
N VAL A 230 15.22 -7.84 5.24
CA VAL A 230 15.09 -8.76 6.38
C VAL A 230 15.45 -8.05 7.69
N CYS A 231 16.50 -7.22 7.71
CA CYS A 231 16.83 -6.39 8.86
C CYS A 231 15.72 -5.38 9.19
N CYS A 232 15.09 -4.75 8.19
CA CYS A 232 13.94 -3.88 8.40
C CYS A 232 12.77 -4.61 9.06
N ILE A 233 12.45 -5.81 8.60
CA ILE A 233 11.38 -6.66 9.14
C ILE A 233 11.70 -7.02 10.60
N ALA A 234 12.95 -7.41 10.89
CA ALA A 234 13.40 -7.74 12.24
C ALA A 234 13.32 -6.52 13.17
N ALA A 235 13.75 -5.35 12.71
CA ALA A 235 13.65 -4.10 13.46
C ALA A 235 12.20 -3.66 13.69
N GLY A 236 11.33 -3.80 12.67
CA GLY A 236 9.89 -3.60 12.81
C GLY A 236 9.29 -4.54 13.84
N ALA A 237 9.68 -5.81 13.83
CA ALA A 237 9.14 -6.83 14.75
C ALA A 237 9.59 -6.57 16.19
N ALA A 238 10.87 -6.21 16.36
CA ALA A 238 11.40 -5.78 17.64
C ALA A 238 10.65 -4.54 18.14
N THR A 239 10.36 -3.57 17.28
CA THR A 239 9.63 -2.35 17.67
C THR A 239 8.17 -2.66 18.04
N ASP A 240 7.47 -3.49 17.27
CA ASP A 240 6.12 -3.97 17.60
C ASP A 240 6.10 -4.67 18.98
N TYR A 241 7.11 -5.52 19.25
CA TYR A 241 7.21 -6.26 20.51
C TYR A 241 7.59 -5.37 21.71
N PHE A 242 8.62 -4.53 21.58
CA PHE A 242 9.16 -3.74 22.69
C PHE A 242 8.42 -2.41 22.94
N VAL A 243 7.92 -1.75 21.89
CA VAL A 243 7.32 -0.40 22.00
C VAL A 243 5.80 -0.48 22.05
N PHE A 244 5.19 -1.25 21.16
CA PHE A 244 3.72 -1.27 21.00
C PHE A 244 3.03 -2.42 21.72
N GLN A 245 3.80 -3.45 22.13
CA GLN A 245 3.27 -4.71 22.68
C GLN A 245 2.17 -5.34 21.81
N SER A 246 2.17 -5.01 20.51
CA SER A 246 1.16 -5.38 19.54
C SER A 246 1.70 -5.14 18.13
N PHE A 247 1.13 -5.84 17.15
CA PHE A 247 1.52 -5.76 15.75
C PHE A 247 0.94 -4.52 15.05
N LEU A 248 1.28 -3.32 15.51
CA LEU A 248 0.68 -2.07 15.05
C LEU A 248 1.42 -1.38 13.90
N LEU A 249 2.72 -1.64 13.71
CA LEU A 249 3.47 -1.00 12.63
C LEU A 249 3.01 -1.47 11.26
N ASN A 250 2.98 -0.53 10.31
CA ASN A 250 2.68 -0.81 8.92
C ASN A 250 3.95 -1.23 8.17
N TYR A 251 4.07 -2.52 7.84
CA TYR A 251 5.28 -3.07 7.23
C TYR A 251 5.42 -2.69 5.76
N LEU A 252 4.30 -2.44 5.07
CA LEU A 252 4.30 -1.91 3.71
C LEU A 252 5.00 -0.53 3.64
N LEU A 253 4.78 0.34 4.63
CA LEU A 253 5.52 1.61 4.75
C LEU A 253 7.01 1.42 5.02
N ILE A 254 7.41 0.43 5.82
CA ILE A 254 8.82 0.10 6.06
C ILE A 254 9.50 -0.28 4.73
N GLY A 255 8.91 -1.23 4.00
CA GLY A 255 9.44 -1.69 2.72
C GLY A 255 9.48 -0.60 1.65
N MET A 256 8.44 0.22 1.59
CA MET A 256 8.37 1.38 0.69
C MET A 256 9.45 2.41 1.01
N SER A 257 9.60 2.82 2.26
CA SER A 257 10.61 3.82 2.65
C SER A 257 12.04 3.30 2.50
N PHE A 258 12.28 2.01 2.78
CA PHE A 258 13.55 1.33 2.46
C PHE A 258 13.86 1.40 0.97
N SER A 259 12.93 0.95 0.12
CA SER A 259 13.16 0.90 -1.32
C SER A 259 13.29 2.29 -1.94
N ALA A 260 12.51 3.28 -1.48
CA ALA A 260 12.64 4.67 -1.91
C ALA A 260 14.02 5.23 -1.56
N THR A 261 14.50 4.98 -0.34
CA THR A 261 15.82 5.45 0.11
C THR A 261 16.93 4.82 -0.74
N VAL A 262 16.89 3.50 -0.96
CA VAL A 262 17.86 2.81 -1.82
C VAL A 262 17.80 3.35 -3.25
N ALA A 263 16.61 3.48 -3.84
CA ALA A 263 16.41 3.95 -5.21
C ALA A 263 16.95 5.37 -5.46
N ASN A 264 17.00 6.21 -4.43
CA ASN A 264 17.58 7.56 -4.53
C ASN A 264 19.09 7.62 -4.22
N LEU A 265 19.68 6.55 -3.66
CA LEU A 265 21.10 6.49 -3.36
C LEU A 265 21.93 5.80 -4.44
N ILE A 266 21.34 4.90 -5.23
CA ILE A 266 22.06 4.12 -6.24
C ILE A 266 21.67 4.52 -7.67
N ASP A 267 22.52 4.14 -8.63
CA ASP A 267 22.22 4.36 -10.05
C ASP A 267 21.05 3.50 -10.54
N GLY A 268 20.27 4.03 -11.48
CA GLY A 268 19.08 3.36 -12.02
C GLY A 268 19.37 1.98 -12.63
N GLN A 269 20.52 1.79 -13.28
CA GLN A 269 20.91 0.48 -13.84
C GLN A 269 21.16 -0.57 -12.74
N LYS A 270 21.80 -0.16 -11.63
CA LYS A 270 22.00 -1.05 -10.47
C LYS A 270 20.66 -1.42 -9.83
N LEU A 271 19.76 -0.44 -9.68
CA LEU A 271 18.41 -0.67 -9.17
C LEU A 271 17.66 -1.69 -10.05
N GLU A 272 17.64 -1.47 -11.37
CA GLU A 272 16.97 -2.38 -12.31
C GLU A 272 17.58 -3.80 -12.28
N GLY A 273 18.91 -3.90 -12.18
CA GLY A 273 19.61 -5.17 -12.01
C GLY A 273 19.19 -5.95 -10.77
N MET A 274 18.87 -5.29 -9.65
CA MET A 274 18.34 -5.93 -8.44
C MET A 274 16.85 -6.24 -8.55
N MET A 275 16.08 -5.42 -9.25
CA MET A 275 14.63 -5.62 -9.40
C MET A 275 14.29 -6.85 -10.27
N LYS A 276 15.16 -7.23 -11.21
CA LYS A 276 14.98 -8.45 -12.03
C LYS A 276 14.87 -9.74 -11.18
N PRO A 277 15.86 -10.10 -10.34
CA PRO A 277 15.74 -11.27 -9.45
C PRO A 277 14.71 -11.07 -8.33
N TYR A 278 14.35 -9.82 -8.01
CA TYR A 278 13.32 -9.51 -7.01
C TYR A 278 11.88 -9.72 -7.52
N ALA A 279 11.66 -9.60 -8.83
CA ALA A 279 10.34 -9.69 -9.46
C ALA A 279 9.46 -10.89 -9.01
N PRO A 280 9.97 -12.15 -8.93
CA PRO A 280 9.15 -13.27 -8.46
C PRO A 280 8.74 -13.14 -6.98
N ILE A 281 9.63 -12.61 -6.13
CA ILE A 281 9.32 -12.33 -4.71
C ILE A 281 8.22 -11.28 -4.65
N LEU A 282 8.36 -10.20 -5.44
CA LEU A 282 7.39 -9.12 -5.48
C LEU A 282 6.01 -9.63 -5.95
N GLN A 283 5.96 -10.42 -7.01
CA GLN A 283 4.71 -10.96 -7.54
C GLN A 283 3.99 -11.83 -6.48
N LEU A 284 4.72 -12.72 -5.81
CA LEU A 284 4.17 -13.53 -4.73
C LEU A 284 3.66 -12.65 -3.57
N SER A 285 4.42 -11.62 -3.21
CA SER A 285 4.09 -10.69 -2.14
C SER A 285 2.78 -9.94 -2.43
N VAL A 286 2.62 -9.42 -3.65
CA VAL A 286 1.39 -8.70 -4.04
C VAL A 286 0.19 -9.65 -4.03
N VAL A 287 0.32 -10.90 -4.50
CA VAL A 287 -0.79 -11.88 -4.44
C VAL A 287 -1.22 -12.12 -3.00
N ILE A 288 -0.26 -12.32 -2.09
CA ILE A 288 -0.53 -12.57 -0.66
C ILE A 288 -1.22 -11.36 -0.03
N VAL A 289 -0.66 -10.17 -0.19
CA VAL A 289 -1.17 -8.94 0.42
C VAL A 289 -2.57 -8.61 -0.09
N ILE A 290 -2.81 -8.67 -1.39
CA ILE A 290 -4.13 -8.37 -1.97
C ILE A 290 -5.17 -9.42 -1.57
N SER A 291 -4.80 -10.70 -1.54
CA SER A 291 -5.71 -11.74 -1.06
C SER A 291 -6.05 -11.54 0.42
N ASN A 292 -5.06 -11.17 1.25
CA ASN A 292 -5.27 -10.86 2.65
C ASN A 292 -6.21 -9.67 2.88
N LEU A 293 -6.12 -8.62 2.07
CA LEU A 293 -7.09 -7.50 2.11
C LEU A 293 -8.53 -7.96 1.83
N GLY A 294 -8.71 -9.04 1.07
CA GLY A 294 -10.02 -9.62 0.76
C GLY A 294 -10.60 -10.47 1.89
N LEU A 295 -9.77 -11.14 2.69
CA LEU A 295 -10.22 -12.06 3.74
C LEU A 295 -11.18 -11.44 4.77
N PRO A 296 -10.88 -10.28 5.38
CA PRO A 296 -11.76 -9.73 6.42
C PRO A 296 -13.03 -9.07 5.86
N LEU A 297 -13.16 -8.91 4.54
CA LEU A 297 -14.30 -8.22 3.94
C LEU A 297 -15.58 -9.04 4.10
N ASP A 298 -16.59 -8.43 4.70
CA ASP A 298 -17.94 -8.98 4.78
C ASP A 298 -18.77 -8.44 3.61
N TYR A 299 -19.16 -9.33 2.69
CA TYR A 299 -19.98 -8.98 1.53
C TYR A 299 -21.35 -8.40 1.91
N ARG A 300 -21.88 -8.72 3.10
CA ARG A 300 -23.16 -8.20 3.60
C ARG A 300 -23.07 -6.70 3.92
N LEU A 301 -21.92 -6.25 4.39
CA LEU A 301 -21.66 -4.83 4.63
C LEU A 301 -21.49 -4.06 3.31
N ILE A 302 -20.93 -4.71 2.29
CA ILE A 302 -20.75 -4.13 0.96
C ILE A 302 -22.10 -3.89 0.27
N THR A 303 -23.02 -4.86 0.32
CA THR A 303 -24.35 -4.72 -0.30
C THR A 303 -25.20 -3.65 0.39
N GLY A 304 -25.06 -3.48 1.70
CA GLY A 304 -25.71 -2.39 2.47
C GLY A 304 -25.11 -1.00 2.22
N ALA A 305 -23.91 -0.91 1.65
CA ALA A 305 -23.19 0.35 1.46
C ALA A 305 -23.40 1.01 0.09
N GLY A 306 -24.33 0.51 -0.74
CA GLY A 306 -24.48 0.95 -2.14
C GLY A 306 -24.62 2.47 -2.33
N VAL A 307 -25.35 3.15 -1.43
CA VAL A 307 -25.46 4.63 -1.45
C VAL A 307 -24.11 5.29 -1.17
N PHE A 308 -23.35 4.81 -0.18
CA PHE A 308 -22.01 5.32 0.11
C PHE A 308 -21.03 5.08 -1.04
N THR A 309 -21.16 3.95 -1.76
CA THR A 309 -20.38 3.68 -2.96
C THR A 309 -20.67 4.71 -4.05
N ALA A 310 -21.93 5.03 -4.31
CA ALA A 310 -22.31 6.05 -5.29
C ALA A 310 -21.80 7.44 -4.90
N VAL A 311 -21.98 7.83 -3.62
CA VAL A 311 -21.47 9.09 -3.07
C VAL A 311 -19.94 9.17 -3.23
N TYR A 312 -19.22 8.08 -2.93
CA TYR A 312 -17.77 8.01 -3.08
C TYR A 312 -17.33 8.20 -4.53
N ILE A 313 -17.93 7.48 -5.48
CA ILE A 313 -17.55 7.56 -6.89
C ILE A 313 -17.79 8.97 -7.43
N LEU A 314 -18.96 9.56 -7.16
CA LEU A 314 -19.32 10.88 -7.66
C LEU A 314 -18.47 11.97 -7.02
N SER A 315 -18.33 11.97 -5.68
CA SER A 315 -17.53 12.98 -4.99
C SER A 315 -16.06 12.91 -5.37
N ARG A 316 -15.51 11.70 -5.54
CA ARG A 316 -14.13 11.53 -6.00
C ARG A 316 -13.93 11.98 -7.44
N ALA A 317 -14.89 11.70 -8.33
CA ALA A 317 -14.83 12.16 -9.72
C ALA A 317 -14.83 13.69 -9.79
N VAL A 318 -15.72 14.35 -9.05
CA VAL A 318 -15.78 15.82 -9.00
C VAL A 318 -14.53 16.40 -8.34
N GLY A 319 -14.04 15.82 -7.25
CA GLY A 319 -12.87 16.34 -6.53
C GLY A 319 -11.54 16.18 -7.28
N LYS A 320 -11.48 15.33 -8.31
CA LYS A 320 -10.29 15.10 -9.16
C LYS A 320 -10.26 16.01 -10.40
N VAL A 321 -11.38 16.65 -10.74
CA VAL A 321 -11.54 17.59 -11.87
C VAL A 321 -11.24 19.01 -11.39
#